data_AF-A0A934EHR4-F1
#
_entry.id   AF-A0A934EHR4-F1
#
_cell.length_a   1.000
_cell.length_b   1.000
_cell.length_c   1.000
_cell.angle_alpha   90.00
_cell.angle_beta   90.00
_cell.angle_gamma   90.00
#
_symmetry.space_group_name_H-M   'P 1'
#
loop_
_entity.id
_entity.type
_entity.pdbx_description
1 polymer ?
#
loop_
_entity_poly.entity_id
_entity_poly.type
_entity_poly.pdbx_seq_one_letter_code
_entity_poly.pdbx_strand_id
1 'polypeptide(L)'
;SEMESMFDAFDEPFSDTSLIPTMALAKFTRERITVALSGDGGDEIFGGYVTYIADAFGRKYRVLPHDVRAFLSSASRALPVSLNRKVGLDFKIRQFLQGAAHDEETAHYSWRLIFSPEERVKILGEQSRALVFDTDPLRIFKAYYDEVPHAETLDRHLYVDAKTWLADDILVKLDRSAMYRGLEARCPFLDNELVEYMAGVPSAMKVKGFQLKYIFKKALQGYLPDWVMERKKSGFNAPVSRWIDASHKGRREDSLWLKNEHSYFMWHVYDRYTRQQMGRS
;
A
#
# COMPACT_ATOMS: atom_id res chain seq x y z
N SER A 1 -19.06 4.93 18.52
CA SER A 1 -19.37 4.09 17.33
C SER A 1 -18.10 3.37 16.86
N GLU A 2 -18.17 2.34 15.99
CA GLU A 2 -16.93 1.70 15.47
C GLU A 2 -16.05 2.71 14.67
N MET A 3 -16.64 3.79 14.14
CA MET A 3 -15.90 4.87 13.46
C MET A 3 -15.17 5.79 14.43
N GLU A 4 -15.82 6.22 15.51
CA GLU A 4 -15.15 6.96 16.59
C GLU A 4 -14.00 6.13 17.12
N SER A 5 -14.19 4.82 17.30
CA SER A 5 -13.08 3.96 17.73
C SER A 5 -11.89 3.91 16.76
N MET A 6 -12.12 4.13 15.46
CA MET A 6 -11.02 4.23 14.48
C MET A 6 -10.30 5.58 14.56
N PHE A 7 -11.04 6.67 14.76
CA PHE A 7 -10.43 7.99 14.95
C PHE A 7 -9.75 8.10 16.32
N ASP A 8 -10.34 7.54 17.37
CA ASP A 8 -9.75 7.50 18.71
C ASP A 8 -8.50 6.61 18.76
N ALA A 9 -8.40 5.60 17.90
CA ALA A 9 -7.22 4.74 17.81
C ALA A 9 -6.03 5.43 17.13
N PHE A 10 -6.26 6.53 16.41
CA PHE A 10 -5.23 7.25 15.65
C PHE A 10 -5.30 8.72 16.02
N ASP A 11 -4.32 9.22 16.77
CA ASP A 11 -4.23 10.63 17.19
C ASP A 11 -4.12 11.64 16.02
N GLU A 12 -4.12 11.15 14.76
CA GLU A 12 -4.03 11.92 13.53
C GLU A 12 -4.83 11.27 12.39
N PRO A 13 -5.19 12.04 11.34
CA PRO A 13 -5.83 11.47 10.16
C PRO A 13 -4.96 10.41 9.47
N PHE A 14 -5.43 9.16 9.45
CA PHE A 14 -4.72 8.04 8.82
C PHE A 14 -5.48 7.56 7.57
N SER A 15 -4.80 7.58 6.41
CA SER A 15 -5.44 7.45 5.09
C SER A 15 -5.26 6.08 4.41
N ASP A 16 -4.95 5.03 5.17
CA ASP A 16 -4.91 3.65 4.70
C ASP A 16 -6.28 2.95 4.82
N THR A 17 -6.85 2.57 3.68
CA THR A 17 -8.13 1.84 3.61
C THR A 17 -8.13 0.46 4.29
N SER A 18 -6.96 -0.15 4.48
CA SER A 18 -6.81 -1.44 5.16
C SER A 18 -6.91 -1.32 6.68
N LEU A 19 -6.95 -0.11 7.23
CA LEU A 19 -7.24 0.14 8.64
C LEU A 19 -8.56 -0.51 9.08
N ILE A 20 -9.59 -0.35 8.25
CA ILE A 20 -10.95 -0.85 8.52
C ILE A 20 -10.96 -2.37 8.78
N PRO A 21 -10.51 -3.22 7.83
CA PRO A 21 -10.49 -4.65 8.05
C PRO A 21 -9.47 -5.07 9.11
N THR A 22 -8.40 -4.28 9.34
CA THR A 22 -7.41 -4.57 10.40
C THR A 22 -8.01 -4.41 11.79
N MET A 23 -8.77 -3.34 12.04
CA MET A 23 -9.47 -3.17 13.31
C MET A 23 -10.55 -4.21 13.54
N ALA A 24 -11.28 -4.62 12.50
CA ALA A 24 -12.26 -5.69 12.59
C ALA A 24 -11.58 -7.04 12.92
N LEU A 25 -10.46 -7.34 12.25
CA LEU A 25 -9.66 -8.54 12.52
C LEU A 25 -9.08 -8.54 13.93
N ALA A 26 -8.55 -7.41 14.40
CA ALA A 26 -8.01 -7.28 15.75
C ALA A 26 -9.10 -7.52 16.81
N LYS A 27 -10.28 -6.94 16.64
CA LYS A 27 -11.44 -7.17 17.51
C LYS A 27 -11.83 -8.64 17.56
N PHE A 28 -12.01 -9.28 16.40
CA PHE A 28 -12.36 -10.69 16.31
C PHE A 28 -11.29 -11.61 16.92
N THR A 29 -10.02 -11.31 16.67
CA THR A 29 -8.90 -12.12 17.18
C THR A 29 -8.80 -11.99 18.71
N ARG A 30 -9.03 -10.79 19.25
CA ARG A 30 -8.98 -10.53 20.68
C ARG A 30 -9.98 -11.35 21.49
N GLU A 31 -11.13 -11.67 20.91
CA GLU A 31 -12.15 -12.51 21.55
C GLU A 31 -11.64 -13.91 21.91
N ARG A 32 -10.54 -14.36 21.29
CA ARG A 32 -9.99 -15.71 21.45
C ARG A 32 -8.60 -15.76 22.03
N ILE A 33 -7.74 -14.82 21.65
CA ILE A 33 -6.32 -14.79 22.04
C ILE A 33 -5.87 -13.37 22.37
N THR A 34 -4.81 -13.25 23.16
CA THR A 34 -4.21 -11.96 23.54
C THR A 34 -2.97 -11.62 22.72
N VAL A 35 -2.35 -12.61 22.07
CA VAL A 35 -1.13 -12.45 21.28
C VAL A 35 -1.32 -13.10 19.91
N ALA A 36 -0.96 -12.40 18.83
CA ALA A 36 -0.99 -12.88 17.46
C ALA A 36 0.35 -12.63 16.75
N LEU A 37 0.74 -13.53 15.86
CA LEU A 37 1.89 -13.34 14.98
C LEU A 37 1.42 -12.72 13.65
N SER A 38 1.95 -11.55 13.30
CA SER A 38 1.72 -10.89 12.02
C SER A 38 2.76 -11.32 10.98
N GLY A 39 2.34 -11.35 9.71
CA GLY A 39 3.23 -11.51 8.57
C GLY A 39 3.79 -10.19 8.02
N ASP A 40 3.54 -9.06 8.69
CA ASP A 40 4.04 -7.74 8.31
C ASP A 40 5.58 -7.68 8.34
N GLY A 41 6.16 -6.84 7.48
CA GLY A 41 7.61 -6.80 7.22
C GLY A 41 8.09 -7.86 6.22
N GLY A 42 7.32 -8.92 6.00
CA GLY A 42 7.71 -9.97 5.07
C GLY A 42 7.75 -9.54 3.59
N ASP A 43 7.20 -8.37 3.23
CA ASP A 43 7.28 -7.87 1.85
C ASP A 43 8.58 -7.08 1.61
N GLU A 44 8.98 -6.26 2.57
CA GLU A 44 10.19 -5.42 2.56
C GLU A 44 11.46 -6.26 2.75
N ILE A 45 11.38 -7.32 3.56
CA ILE A 45 12.55 -8.19 3.81
C ILE A 45 12.78 -9.18 2.67
N PHE A 46 11.71 -9.71 2.06
CA PHE A 46 11.81 -10.78 1.05
C PHE A 46 11.51 -10.35 -0.39
N GLY A 47 11.16 -9.09 -0.66
CA GLY A 47 10.81 -8.63 -2.01
C GLY A 47 9.41 -9.08 -2.43
N GLY A 48 8.39 -8.65 -1.71
CA GLY A 48 7.00 -9.09 -1.84
C GLY A 48 6.06 -8.18 -2.62
N TYR A 49 6.50 -6.99 -3.04
CA TYR A 49 5.68 -6.06 -3.79
C TYR A 49 5.86 -6.22 -5.30
N VAL A 50 4.75 -6.08 -6.03
CA VAL A 50 4.76 -6.10 -7.50
C VAL A 50 5.49 -4.90 -8.10
N THR A 51 5.67 -3.84 -7.31
CA THR A 51 6.46 -2.66 -7.66
C THR A 51 7.90 -3.03 -7.96
N TYR A 52 8.52 -3.94 -7.21
CA TYR A 52 9.89 -4.41 -7.47
C TYR A 52 10.07 -5.04 -8.85
N ILE A 53 9.05 -5.76 -9.34
CA ILE A 53 9.04 -6.26 -10.72
C ILE A 53 8.93 -5.08 -11.69
N ALA A 54 8.03 -4.14 -11.42
CA ALA A 54 7.86 -2.95 -12.25
C ALA A 54 9.16 -2.12 -12.32
N ASP A 55 9.90 -1.95 -11.23
CA ASP A 55 11.16 -1.19 -11.21
C ASP A 55 12.24 -1.87 -12.07
N ALA A 56 12.30 -3.21 -12.03
CA ALA A 56 13.17 -3.98 -12.91
C ALA A 56 12.84 -3.76 -14.41
N PHE A 57 11.55 -3.65 -14.76
CA PHE A 57 11.13 -3.24 -16.10
C PHE A 57 11.40 -1.77 -16.39
N GLY A 58 11.24 -0.90 -15.39
CA GLY A 58 11.46 0.53 -15.47
C GLY A 58 12.88 0.86 -15.94
N ARG A 59 13.88 0.10 -15.50
CA ARG A 59 15.26 0.25 -15.99
C ARG A 59 15.40 0.04 -17.49
N LYS A 60 14.78 -1.01 -18.03
CA LYS A 60 14.78 -1.26 -19.49
C LYS A 60 13.96 -0.21 -20.24
N TYR A 61 12.84 0.20 -19.66
CA TYR A 61 11.97 1.24 -20.24
C TYR A 61 12.69 2.60 -20.35
N ARG A 62 13.50 2.97 -19.35
CA ARG A 62 14.25 4.24 -19.31
C ARG A 62 15.36 4.34 -20.37
N VAL A 63 15.75 3.24 -21.02
CA VAL A 63 16.66 3.25 -22.18
C VAL A 63 15.98 3.86 -23.43
N LEU A 64 14.64 3.85 -23.49
CA LEU A 64 13.90 4.42 -24.61
C LEU A 64 14.09 5.95 -24.67
N PRO A 65 14.16 6.54 -25.88
CA PRO A 65 14.22 7.98 -26.06
C PRO A 65 13.07 8.70 -25.34
N HIS A 66 13.35 9.90 -24.85
CA HIS A 66 12.40 10.72 -24.10
C HIS A 66 11.05 10.84 -24.82
N ASP A 67 11.06 11.11 -26.14
CA ASP A 67 9.84 11.34 -26.91
C ASP A 67 8.96 10.08 -27.01
N VAL A 68 9.58 8.90 -27.09
CA VAL A 68 8.86 7.62 -27.04
C VAL A 68 8.22 7.42 -25.67
N ARG A 69 8.96 7.71 -24.58
CA ARG A 69 8.43 7.59 -23.22
C ARG A 69 7.29 8.59 -22.96
N ALA A 70 7.43 9.82 -23.44
CA ALA A 70 6.42 10.86 -23.33
C ALA A 70 5.15 10.49 -24.11
N PHE A 71 5.29 9.96 -25.32
CA PHE A 71 4.17 9.45 -26.11
C PHE A 71 3.45 8.31 -25.39
N LEU A 72 4.17 7.29 -24.91
CA LEU A 72 3.58 6.15 -24.20
C LEU A 72 2.88 6.57 -22.90
N SER A 73 3.48 7.49 -22.14
CA SER A 73 2.88 8.07 -20.94
C SER A 73 1.60 8.84 -21.25
N SER A 74 1.59 9.67 -22.30
CA SER A 74 0.41 10.40 -22.75
C SER A 74 -0.70 9.45 -23.23
N ALA A 75 -0.36 8.47 -24.08
CA ALA A 75 -1.28 7.47 -24.58
C ALA A 75 -1.92 6.63 -23.46
N SER A 76 -1.18 6.37 -22.38
CA SER A 76 -1.69 5.62 -21.21
C SER A 76 -2.88 6.31 -20.52
N ARG A 77 -3.03 7.63 -20.64
CA ARG A 77 -4.13 8.39 -20.04
C ARG A 77 -5.47 8.08 -20.69
N ALA A 78 -5.47 7.62 -21.95
CA ALA A 78 -6.66 7.20 -22.66
C ALA A 78 -7.12 5.78 -22.29
N LEU A 79 -6.33 5.02 -21.51
CA LEU A 79 -6.72 3.68 -21.07
C LEU A 79 -7.93 3.77 -20.13
N PRO A 80 -9.00 2.99 -20.38
CA PRO A 80 -10.18 3.01 -19.52
C PRO A 80 -9.84 2.46 -18.14
N VAL A 81 -10.27 3.16 -17.08
CA VAL A 81 -10.11 2.71 -15.71
C VAL A 81 -11.18 1.66 -15.39
N SER A 82 -10.76 0.41 -15.16
CA SER A 82 -11.69 -0.64 -14.79
C SER A 82 -12.12 -0.48 -13.33
N LEU A 83 -13.30 0.10 -13.10
CA LEU A 83 -13.88 0.27 -11.76
C LEU A 83 -14.33 -1.06 -11.12
N ASN A 84 -14.43 -2.15 -11.90
CA ASN A 84 -15.06 -3.40 -11.47
C ASN A 84 -14.09 -4.44 -10.85
N ARG A 85 -12.77 -4.21 -10.86
CA ARG A 85 -11.77 -5.17 -10.33
C ARG A 85 -10.87 -4.54 -9.26
N LYS A 86 -10.41 -5.38 -8.32
CA LYS A 86 -9.36 -5.06 -7.34
C LYS A 86 -8.07 -4.76 -8.12
N VAL A 87 -7.75 -3.47 -8.30
CA VAL A 87 -6.58 -2.93 -9.04
C VAL A 87 -6.33 -3.65 -10.37
N GLY A 88 -7.01 -3.21 -11.44
CA GLY A 88 -6.91 -3.78 -12.78
C GLY A 88 -5.53 -3.67 -13.43
N LEU A 89 -5.29 -4.46 -14.47
CA LEU A 89 -4.05 -4.39 -15.27
C LEU A 89 -3.91 -3.03 -15.96
N ASP A 90 -5.03 -2.43 -16.38
CA ASP A 90 -5.13 -1.07 -16.91
C ASP A 90 -4.53 -0.04 -15.96
N PHE A 91 -4.93 -0.06 -14.68
CA PHE A 91 -4.36 0.80 -13.66
C PHE A 91 -2.85 0.58 -13.51
N LYS A 92 -2.40 -0.68 -13.44
CA LYS A 92 -0.96 -0.99 -13.28
C LYS A 92 -0.14 -0.52 -14.47
N ILE A 93 -0.64 -0.68 -15.70
CA ILE A 93 0.03 -0.22 -16.92
C ILE A 93 0.11 1.31 -16.91
N ARG A 94 -1.01 1.99 -16.61
CA ARG A 94 -1.04 3.44 -16.54
C ARG A 94 -0.08 3.97 -15.46
N GLN A 95 -0.12 3.40 -14.26
CA GLN A 95 0.77 3.78 -13.17
C GLN A 95 2.23 3.56 -13.55
N PHE A 96 2.55 2.42 -14.15
CA PHE A 96 3.90 2.13 -14.63
C PHE A 96 4.38 3.12 -15.68
N LEU A 97 3.60 3.38 -16.73
CA LEU A 97 4.00 4.25 -17.83
C LEU A 97 4.14 5.72 -17.39
N GLN A 98 3.30 6.17 -16.48
CA GLN A 98 3.38 7.52 -15.91
C GLN A 98 4.56 7.63 -14.94
N GLY A 99 4.73 6.69 -14.02
CA GLY A 99 5.81 6.68 -13.05
C GLY A 99 7.20 6.49 -13.68
N ALA A 100 7.35 5.51 -14.57
CA ALA A 100 8.63 5.17 -15.20
C ALA A 100 9.12 6.22 -16.22
N ALA A 101 8.33 7.26 -16.50
CA ALA A 101 8.80 8.43 -17.24
C ALA A 101 9.81 9.27 -16.44
N HIS A 102 9.76 9.18 -15.11
CA HIS A 102 10.67 9.88 -14.18
C HIS A 102 11.96 9.08 -13.89
N ASP A 103 12.83 9.62 -13.04
CA ASP A 103 14.00 8.92 -12.53
C ASP A 103 13.60 7.69 -11.69
N GLU A 104 14.58 6.86 -11.34
CA GLU A 104 14.36 5.58 -10.64
C GLU A 104 13.66 5.72 -9.28
N GLU A 105 14.04 6.71 -8.49
CA GLU A 105 13.55 6.91 -7.12
C GLU A 105 12.11 7.43 -7.17
N THR A 106 11.86 8.43 -8.02
CA THR A 106 10.52 8.98 -8.27
C THR A 106 9.59 7.93 -8.88
N ALA A 107 10.07 7.12 -9.81
CA ALA A 107 9.26 6.06 -10.43
C ALA A 107 8.79 5.04 -9.38
N HIS A 108 9.67 4.63 -8.46
CA HIS A 108 9.30 3.72 -7.38
C HIS A 108 8.26 4.36 -6.43
N TYR A 109 8.53 5.59 -5.98
CA TYR A 109 7.62 6.34 -5.11
C TYR A 109 6.23 6.53 -5.73
N SER A 110 6.16 6.74 -7.06
CA SER A 110 4.91 6.99 -7.76
C SER A 110 3.86 5.91 -7.54
N TRP A 111 4.24 4.67 -7.25
CA TRP A 111 3.30 3.58 -6.97
C TRP A 111 2.49 3.75 -5.68
N ARG A 112 2.89 4.69 -4.82
CA ARG A 112 2.26 5.02 -3.54
C ARG A 112 1.46 6.33 -3.59
N LEU A 113 1.53 7.05 -4.70
CA LEU A 113 0.78 8.28 -4.90
C LEU A 113 -0.66 7.95 -5.30
N ILE A 114 -1.59 8.47 -4.51
CA ILE A 114 -3.02 8.51 -4.87
C ILE A 114 -3.32 9.75 -5.71
N PHE A 115 -2.77 10.90 -5.31
CA PHE A 115 -2.95 12.18 -5.97
C PHE A 115 -1.58 12.81 -6.28
N SER A 116 -1.43 13.31 -7.51
CA SER A 116 -0.31 14.16 -7.89
C SER A 116 -0.30 15.48 -7.08
N PRO A 117 0.85 16.16 -6.96
CA PRO A 117 0.91 17.50 -6.35
C PRO A 117 -0.14 18.46 -6.94
N GLU A 118 -0.32 18.46 -8.26
CA GLU A 118 -1.28 19.33 -8.94
C GLU A 118 -2.73 18.97 -8.60
N GLU A 119 -3.05 17.69 -8.47
CA GLU A 119 -4.38 17.24 -8.02
C GLU A 119 -4.62 17.62 -6.56
N ARG A 120 -3.61 17.51 -5.69
CA ARG A 120 -3.71 17.98 -4.30
C ARG A 120 -3.99 19.49 -4.23
N VAL A 121 -3.33 20.31 -5.06
CA VAL A 121 -3.63 21.75 -5.15
C VAL A 121 -5.06 22.00 -5.63
N LYS A 122 -5.54 21.25 -6.63
CA LYS A 122 -6.94 21.38 -7.10
C LYS A 122 -7.96 21.03 -6.01
N ILE A 123 -7.66 20.04 -5.17
CA ILE A 123 -8.55 19.59 -4.08
C ILE A 123 -8.50 20.57 -2.90
N LEU A 124 -7.32 21.02 -2.50
CA LEU A 124 -7.11 21.87 -1.32
C LEU A 124 -7.21 23.38 -1.61
N GLY A 125 -7.26 23.77 -2.89
CA GLY A 125 -7.27 25.15 -3.37
C GLY A 125 -5.87 25.74 -3.62
N GLU A 126 -5.80 26.76 -4.48
CA GLU A 126 -4.55 27.38 -4.94
C GLU A 126 -3.73 27.99 -3.78
N GLN A 127 -4.39 28.46 -2.72
CA GLN A 127 -3.75 28.95 -1.50
C GLN A 127 -2.84 27.92 -0.82
N SER A 128 -3.12 26.62 -1.03
CA SER A 128 -2.37 25.51 -0.46
C SER A 128 -1.15 25.12 -1.31
N ARG A 129 -0.91 25.78 -2.46
CA ARG A 129 0.17 25.42 -3.40
C ARG A 129 1.53 25.36 -2.73
N ALA A 130 1.92 26.41 -2.01
CA ALA A 130 3.22 26.46 -1.34
C ALA A 130 3.39 25.28 -0.36
N LEU A 131 2.36 25.02 0.45
CA LEU A 131 2.35 23.90 1.39
C LEU A 131 2.51 22.55 0.69
N VAL A 132 1.74 22.29 -0.38
CA VAL A 132 1.76 21.01 -1.11
C VAL A 132 3.14 20.69 -1.69
N PHE A 133 3.83 21.69 -2.27
CA PHE A 133 5.15 21.49 -2.85
C PHE A 133 6.29 21.55 -1.82
N ASP A 134 6.08 22.20 -0.66
CA ASP A 134 7.05 22.18 0.44
C ASP A 134 7.01 20.87 1.24
N THR A 135 5.84 20.26 1.35
CA THR A 135 5.62 18.97 2.03
C THR A 135 5.65 17.78 1.08
N ASP A 136 6.46 17.84 0.03
CA ASP A 136 6.60 16.72 -0.91
C ASP A 136 7.22 15.50 -0.21
N PRO A 137 6.48 14.38 -0.04
CA PRO A 137 7.00 13.23 0.68
C PRO A 137 8.19 12.59 -0.04
N LEU A 138 8.39 12.85 -1.34
CA LEU A 138 9.57 12.38 -2.06
C LEU A 138 10.88 12.86 -1.41
N ARG A 139 10.89 14.01 -0.72
CA ARG A 139 12.06 14.49 0.04
C ARG A 139 12.48 13.50 1.13
N ILE A 140 11.51 12.91 1.84
CA ILE A 140 11.76 11.92 2.90
C ILE A 140 12.32 10.63 2.30
N PHE A 141 11.72 10.17 1.20
CA PHE A 141 12.18 8.98 0.50
C PHE A 141 13.61 9.15 -0.02
N LYS A 142 13.92 10.34 -0.56
CA LYS A 142 15.24 10.67 -1.08
C LYS A 142 16.32 10.63 -0.01
N ALA A 143 16.05 11.14 1.19
CA ALA A 143 17.00 11.09 2.30
C ALA A 143 17.46 9.64 2.58
N TYR A 144 16.53 8.69 2.60
CA TYR A 144 16.87 7.27 2.79
C TYR A 144 17.57 6.64 1.58
N TYR A 145 17.31 7.09 0.36
CA TYR A 145 18.08 6.66 -0.82
C TYR A 145 19.54 7.11 -0.76
N ASP A 146 19.79 8.30 -0.20
CA ASP A 146 21.11 8.90 -0.07
C ASP A 146 21.95 8.22 1.02
N GLU A 147 21.34 7.47 1.95
CA GLU A 147 22.03 6.62 2.94
C GLU A 147 22.61 5.33 2.33
N VAL A 148 22.04 4.84 1.23
CA VAL A 148 22.44 3.58 0.58
C VAL A 148 22.81 3.77 -0.91
N PRO A 149 23.71 4.70 -1.25
CA PRO A 149 23.99 5.05 -2.65
C PRO A 149 24.68 3.93 -3.44
N HIS A 150 25.36 3.02 -2.74
CA HIS A 150 26.15 1.94 -3.34
C HIS A 150 25.43 0.59 -3.37
N ALA A 151 24.24 0.48 -2.76
CA ALA A 151 23.48 -0.75 -2.78
C ALA A 151 22.87 -1.00 -4.17
N GLU A 152 22.60 -2.26 -4.49
CA GLU A 152 21.85 -2.58 -5.70
C GLU A 152 20.46 -1.93 -5.64
N THR A 153 19.95 -1.44 -6.76
CA THR A 153 18.64 -0.75 -6.84
C THR A 153 17.50 -1.48 -6.11
N LEU A 154 17.40 -2.81 -6.20
CA LEU A 154 16.33 -3.53 -5.49
C LEU A 154 16.52 -3.40 -3.97
N ASP A 155 17.73 -3.56 -3.46
CA ASP A 155 18.02 -3.40 -2.04
C ASP A 155 17.82 -1.95 -1.59
N ARG A 156 18.11 -0.95 -2.44
CA ARG A 156 17.77 0.46 -2.18
C ARG A 156 16.26 0.64 -2.01
N HIS A 157 15.44 0.07 -2.91
CA HIS A 157 13.98 0.13 -2.81
C HIS A 157 13.47 -0.59 -1.54
N LEU A 158 13.98 -1.79 -1.25
CA LEU A 158 13.61 -2.53 -0.03
C LEU A 158 13.95 -1.74 1.24
N TYR A 159 15.12 -1.09 1.26
CA TYR A 159 15.56 -0.26 2.38
C TYR A 159 14.63 0.93 2.59
N VAL A 160 14.38 1.71 1.52
CA VAL A 160 13.48 2.87 1.60
C VAL A 160 12.06 2.45 1.98
N ASP A 161 11.58 1.32 1.47
CA ASP A 161 10.26 0.79 1.82
C ASP A 161 10.17 0.39 3.30
N ALA A 162 11.21 -0.25 3.83
CA ALA A 162 11.29 -0.59 5.24
C ALA A 162 11.31 0.67 6.14
N LYS A 163 12.00 1.73 5.71
CA LYS A 163 12.16 2.99 6.45
C LYS A 163 11.00 3.97 6.31
N THR A 164 10.11 3.76 5.34
CA THR A 164 8.97 4.65 5.08
C THR A 164 7.66 3.87 5.19
N TRP A 165 7.29 3.10 4.16
CA TRP A 165 6.03 2.35 4.09
C TRP A 165 5.78 1.47 5.30
N LEU A 166 6.78 0.67 5.65
CA LEU A 166 6.62 -0.31 6.70
C LEU A 166 6.55 0.41 8.05
N ALA A 167 7.53 1.27 8.30
CA ALA A 167 7.66 2.01 9.54
C ALA A 167 6.48 2.95 9.82
N ASP A 168 6.08 3.76 8.83
CA ASP A 168 5.16 4.88 9.02
C ASP A 168 3.71 4.57 8.62
N ASP A 169 3.44 3.50 7.87
CA ASP A 169 2.09 3.11 7.45
C ASP A 169 1.69 1.73 8.01
N ILE A 170 2.38 0.66 7.59
CA ILE A 170 1.96 -0.71 7.91
C ILE A 170 2.04 -1.00 9.41
N LEU A 171 3.17 -0.69 10.05
CA LEU A 171 3.38 -0.98 11.47
C LEU A 171 2.56 -0.05 12.36
N VAL A 172 2.45 1.24 12.02
CA VAL A 172 1.58 2.19 12.72
C VAL A 172 0.14 1.70 12.71
N LYS A 173 -0.37 1.29 11.54
CA LYS A 173 -1.71 0.72 11.41
C LYS A 173 -1.89 -0.52 12.27
N LEU A 174 -0.97 -1.48 12.17
CA LEU A 174 -1.05 -2.74 12.89
C LEU A 174 -1.08 -2.49 14.40
N ASP A 175 -0.09 -1.75 14.89
CA ASP A 175 0.12 -1.50 16.32
C ASP A 175 -1.08 -0.77 16.92
N ARG A 176 -1.45 0.40 16.37
CA ARG A 176 -2.58 1.18 16.88
C ARG A 176 -3.90 0.41 16.81
N SER A 177 -4.16 -0.30 15.71
CA SER A 177 -5.38 -1.11 15.57
C SER A 177 -5.45 -2.26 16.58
N ALA A 178 -4.33 -2.97 16.78
CA ALA A 178 -4.26 -4.14 17.63
C ALA A 178 -4.29 -3.73 19.11
N MET A 179 -3.48 -2.73 19.51
CA MET A 179 -3.41 -2.18 20.86
C MET A 179 -4.73 -1.54 21.29
N TYR A 180 -5.42 -0.83 20.40
CA TYR A 180 -6.75 -0.28 20.71
C TYR A 180 -7.76 -1.39 21.07
N ARG A 181 -7.58 -2.60 20.53
CA ARG A 181 -8.38 -3.78 20.88
C ARG A 181 -7.71 -4.66 21.94
N GLY A 182 -6.61 -4.23 22.57
CA GLY A 182 -5.89 -4.98 23.60
C GLY A 182 -5.29 -6.30 23.09
N LEU A 183 -4.93 -6.37 21.80
CA LEU A 183 -4.30 -7.53 21.14
C LEU A 183 -2.83 -7.20 20.87
N GLU A 184 -1.91 -7.99 21.41
CA GLU A 184 -0.49 -7.89 21.09
C GLU A 184 -0.19 -8.53 19.72
N ALA A 185 0.24 -7.74 18.74
CA ALA A 185 0.68 -8.22 17.44
C ALA A 185 2.22 -8.22 17.37
N ARG A 186 2.83 -9.38 17.12
CA ARG A 186 4.29 -9.52 16.97
C ARG A 186 4.65 -9.77 15.52
N CYS A 187 5.70 -9.12 15.02
CA CYS A 187 6.16 -9.25 13.64
C CYS A 187 7.47 -10.07 13.57
N PRO A 188 7.41 -11.42 13.59
CA PRO A 188 8.61 -12.27 13.59
C PRO A 188 9.53 -12.07 12.37
N PHE A 189 9.01 -11.56 11.25
CA PHE A 189 9.87 -11.24 10.09
C PHE A 189 10.76 -10.02 10.29
N LEU A 190 10.52 -9.24 11.34
CA LEU A 190 11.31 -8.07 11.73
C LEU A 190 12.24 -8.37 12.91
N ASP A 191 12.49 -9.64 13.20
CA ASP A 191 13.57 -10.02 14.08
C ASP A 191 14.92 -9.51 13.53
N ASN A 192 15.73 -8.91 14.39
CA ASN A 192 16.97 -8.24 13.96
C ASN A 192 17.94 -9.20 13.27
N GLU A 193 18.08 -10.45 13.76
CA GLU A 193 18.99 -11.42 13.16
C GLU A 193 18.53 -11.80 11.74
N LEU A 194 17.22 -11.97 11.56
CA LEU A 194 16.64 -12.25 10.25
C LEU A 194 16.81 -11.07 9.29
N VAL A 195 16.55 -9.85 9.76
CA VAL A 195 16.68 -8.63 8.94
C VAL A 195 18.13 -8.42 8.52
N GLU A 196 19.07 -8.53 9.45
CA GLU A 196 20.51 -8.41 9.17
C GLU A 196 20.99 -9.49 8.20
N TYR A 197 20.58 -10.75 8.42
CA TYR A 197 20.89 -11.84 7.50
C TYR A 197 20.36 -11.55 6.09
N MET A 198 19.09 -11.14 5.99
CA MET A 198 18.45 -10.85 4.71
C MET A 198 19.01 -9.60 4.03
N ALA A 199 19.57 -8.65 4.76
CA ALA A 199 20.29 -7.51 4.20
C ALA A 199 21.55 -7.97 3.43
N GLY A 200 22.22 -9.04 3.88
CA GLY A 200 23.38 -9.64 3.21
C GLY A 200 23.04 -10.60 2.04
N VAL A 201 21.77 -11.00 1.90
CA VAL A 201 21.35 -11.90 0.81
C VAL A 201 21.31 -11.16 -0.53
N PRO A 202 21.87 -11.71 -1.62
CA PRO A 202 21.82 -11.08 -2.95
C PRO A 202 20.39 -10.76 -3.39
N SER A 203 20.18 -9.56 -3.94
CA SER A 203 18.85 -9.07 -4.34
C SER A 203 18.12 -10.02 -5.31
N ALA A 204 18.85 -10.67 -6.22
CA ALA A 204 18.34 -11.65 -7.17
C ALA A 204 17.75 -12.92 -6.52
N MET A 205 18.09 -13.21 -5.26
CA MET A 205 17.49 -14.29 -4.47
C MET A 205 16.21 -13.85 -3.76
N LYS A 206 16.00 -12.54 -3.54
CA LYS A 206 14.77 -11.97 -3.01
C LYS A 206 13.69 -11.94 -4.11
N VAL A 207 14.04 -11.40 -5.28
CA VAL A 207 13.19 -11.37 -6.47
C VAL A 207 13.92 -12.01 -7.66
N LYS A 208 13.38 -13.14 -8.15
CA LYS A 208 13.98 -13.90 -9.26
C LYS A 208 13.10 -13.86 -10.50
N GLY A 209 13.45 -13.01 -11.46
CA GLY A 209 12.61 -12.77 -12.64
C GLY A 209 11.27 -12.16 -12.22
N PHE A 210 10.17 -12.89 -12.44
CA PHE A 210 8.82 -12.50 -11.99
C PHE A 210 8.42 -13.13 -10.64
N GLN A 211 9.32 -13.87 -10.00
CA GLN A 211 9.04 -14.56 -8.75
C GLN A 211 9.41 -13.67 -7.56
N LEU A 212 8.40 -13.10 -6.93
CA LEU A 212 8.50 -12.39 -5.65
C LEU A 212 8.71 -13.38 -4.50
N LYS A 213 9.38 -12.92 -3.44
CA LYS A 213 9.69 -13.72 -2.24
C LYS A 213 10.36 -15.05 -2.56
N TYR A 214 11.29 -15.06 -3.52
CA TYR A 214 11.83 -16.30 -4.07
C TYR A 214 12.51 -17.15 -3.00
N ILE A 215 13.50 -16.60 -2.29
CA ILE A 215 14.21 -17.29 -1.21
C ILE A 215 13.26 -17.73 -0.08
N PHE A 216 12.31 -16.88 0.31
CA PHE A 216 11.32 -17.20 1.34
C PHE A 216 10.45 -18.41 0.95
N LYS A 217 9.92 -18.41 -0.28
CA LYS A 217 9.12 -19.54 -0.79
C LYS A 217 9.97 -20.81 -0.91
N LYS A 218 11.24 -20.66 -1.28
CA LYS A 218 12.16 -21.81 -1.35
C LYS A 218 12.49 -22.38 0.02
N ALA A 219 12.68 -21.54 1.02
CA ALA A 219 12.94 -21.97 2.40
C ALA A 219 11.74 -22.71 3.02
N LEU A 220 10.51 -22.31 2.68
CA LEU A 220 9.28 -22.94 3.18
C LEU A 220 8.79 -24.13 2.34
N GLN A 221 9.46 -24.44 1.23
CA GLN A 221 9.08 -25.56 0.37
C GLN A 221 9.23 -26.88 1.15
N GLY A 222 8.15 -27.67 1.22
CA GLY A 222 8.11 -28.91 1.98
C GLY A 222 7.68 -28.77 3.45
N TYR A 223 7.63 -27.54 3.99
CA TYR A 223 7.08 -27.27 5.33
C TYR A 223 5.59 -26.91 5.29
N LEU A 224 5.15 -26.25 4.22
CA LEU A 224 3.75 -25.83 4.03
C LEU A 224 3.07 -26.66 2.95
N PRO A 225 1.75 -26.93 3.06
CA PRO A 225 0.99 -27.57 1.99
C PRO A 225 1.07 -26.81 0.67
N ASP A 226 1.07 -27.52 -0.45
CA ASP A 226 1.22 -26.92 -1.80
C ASP A 226 0.18 -25.84 -2.09
N TRP A 227 -1.07 -26.02 -1.61
CA TRP A 227 -2.13 -25.03 -1.79
C TRP A 227 -1.82 -23.68 -1.11
N VAL A 228 -1.02 -23.66 -0.05
CA VAL A 228 -0.54 -22.42 0.59
C VAL A 228 0.53 -21.78 -0.28
N MET A 229 1.45 -22.58 -0.81
CA MET A 229 2.57 -22.13 -1.64
C MET A 229 2.12 -21.56 -3.00
N GLU A 230 1.05 -22.13 -3.56
CA GLU A 230 0.46 -21.73 -4.84
C GLU A 230 -0.53 -20.56 -4.71
N ARG A 231 -0.94 -20.23 -3.48
CA ARG A 231 -1.92 -19.18 -3.23
C ARG A 231 -1.43 -17.84 -3.77
N LYS A 232 -2.25 -17.21 -4.61
CA LYS A 232 -1.97 -15.85 -5.10
C LYS A 232 -2.05 -14.85 -3.95
N LYS A 233 -1.08 -13.94 -3.90
CA LYS A 233 -1.08 -12.82 -2.95
C LYS A 233 -2.39 -12.04 -3.07
N SER A 234 -3.05 -11.81 -1.94
CA SER A 234 -4.24 -10.97 -1.84
C SER A 234 -3.99 -9.91 -0.78
N GLY A 235 -4.07 -8.64 -1.17
CA GLY A 235 -3.98 -7.53 -0.22
C GLY A 235 -5.21 -7.45 0.68
N PHE A 236 -5.09 -6.73 1.79
CA PHE A 236 -6.12 -6.60 2.82
C PHE A 236 -6.89 -5.26 2.71
N ASN A 237 -7.25 -4.85 1.50
CA ASN A 237 -7.85 -3.53 1.25
C ASN A 237 -9.39 -3.57 1.36
N ALA A 238 -9.96 -2.51 1.93
CA ALA A 238 -11.40 -2.27 1.90
C ALA A 238 -11.88 -1.85 0.49
N PRO A 239 -13.11 -2.20 0.07
CA PRO A 239 -13.65 -1.85 -1.25
C PRO A 239 -14.15 -0.39 -1.32
N VAL A 240 -13.33 0.57 -0.91
CA VAL A 240 -13.70 1.99 -0.78
C VAL A 240 -14.21 2.58 -2.09
N SER A 241 -13.62 2.22 -3.23
CA SER A 241 -14.08 2.68 -4.55
C SER A 241 -15.54 2.31 -4.84
N ARG A 242 -15.98 1.12 -4.41
CA ARG A 242 -17.38 0.69 -4.54
C ARG A 242 -18.30 1.46 -3.61
N TRP A 243 -17.83 1.80 -2.42
CA TRP A 243 -18.60 2.59 -1.46
C TRP A 243 -18.83 4.02 -1.97
N ILE A 244 -17.81 4.63 -2.58
CA ILE A 244 -17.91 5.96 -3.20
C ILE A 244 -18.80 5.94 -4.44
N ASP A 245 -18.70 4.93 -5.33
CA ASP A 245 -19.59 4.85 -6.51
C ASP A 245 -21.07 4.62 -6.09
N ALA A 246 -21.29 3.84 -5.04
CA ALA A 246 -22.64 3.57 -4.52
C ALA A 246 -23.33 4.80 -3.91
N SER A 247 -22.60 5.75 -3.30
CA SER A 247 -23.21 7.03 -2.85
C SER A 247 -23.76 7.83 -4.01
N HIS A 248 -23.03 7.86 -5.12
CA HIS A 248 -23.35 8.72 -6.26
C HIS A 248 -24.55 8.22 -7.07
N LYS A 249 -24.87 6.92 -7.00
CA LYS A 249 -25.93 6.28 -7.81
C LYS A 249 -27.30 6.16 -7.14
N GLY A 250 -27.50 6.61 -5.89
CA GLY A 250 -28.75 6.30 -5.19
C GLY A 250 -29.29 7.22 -4.09
N ARG A 251 -28.64 8.34 -3.70
CA ARG A 251 -29.22 9.30 -2.75
C ARG A 251 -28.83 10.74 -3.07
N ARG A 252 -29.56 11.35 -4.01
CA ARG A 252 -29.82 12.79 -3.98
C ARG A 252 -30.93 13.00 -2.97
N GLU A 253 -30.58 13.38 -1.74
CA GLU A 253 -31.34 14.32 -0.90
C GLU A 253 -30.62 14.40 0.44
N ASP A 254 -30.34 15.64 0.82
CA ASP A 254 -29.80 16.12 2.08
C ASP A 254 -28.32 15.84 2.38
N SER A 255 -27.48 16.77 1.90
CA SER A 255 -26.26 17.22 2.59
C SER A 255 -25.30 16.13 3.07
N LEU A 256 -24.84 15.29 2.17
CA LEU A 256 -23.91 14.19 2.47
C LEU A 256 -22.42 14.60 2.54
N TRP A 257 -22.11 15.88 2.38
CA TRP A 257 -20.74 16.40 2.46
C TRP A 257 -20.59 17.68 3.32
N LEU A 258 -21.68 18.26 3.84
CA LEU A 258 -21.65 19.62 4.42
C LEU A 258 -22.71 19.88 5.51
N LYS A 259 -23.05 18.91 6.38
CA LYS A 259 -23.90 19.22 7.55
C LYS A 259 -23.39 18.81 8.92
N ASN A 260 -22.21 18.21 9.02
CA ASN A 260 -21.45 18.18 10.26
C ASN A 260 -19.96 18.17 9.92
N GLU A 261 -19.18 19.01 10.58
CA GLU A 261 -17.77 19.31 10.32
C GLU A 261 -16.80 18.10 10.48
N HIS A 262 -17.29 16.86 10.60
CA HIS A 262 -16.46 15.73 11.06
C HIS A 262 -16.79 14.33 10.47
N SER A 263 -17.39 14.16 9.29
CA SER A 263 -17.65 12.78 8.80
C SER A 263 -17.51 12.60 7.29
N TYR A 264 -16.41 11.95 6.89
CA TYR A 264 -16.03 11.69 5.50
C TYR A 264 -16.37 10.27 4.99
N PHE A 265 -17.12 9.44 5.75
CA PHE A 265 -17.27 8.00 5.44
C PHE A 265 -18.69 7.41 5.54
N MET A 266 -19.00 6.46 4.65
CA MET A 266 -20.35 5.89 4.47
C MET A 266 -20.60 4.61 5.29
N TRP A 267 -21.00 4.77 6.54
CA TRP A 267 -21.11 3.67 7.51
C TRP A 267 -22.15 2.58 7.19
N HIS A 268 -23.31 2.95 6.66
CA HIS A 268 -24.37 2.00 6.30
C HIS A 268 -23.95 1.01 5.20
N VAL A 269 -22.96 1.39 4.39
CA VAL A 269 -22.39 0.51 3.35
C VAL A 269 -21.36 -0.43 3.95
N TYR A 270 -20.56 0.06 4.90
CA TYR A 270 -19.61 -0.75 5.65
C TYR A 270 -20.32 -1.87 6.45
N ASP A 271 -21.31 -1.52 7.28
CA ASP A 271 -22.01 -2.48 8.15
C ASP A 271 -22.72 -3.60 7.36
N ARG A 272 -23.29 -3.23 6.21
CA ARG A 272 -23.90 -4.21 5.30
C ARG A 272 -22.85 -5.17 4.73
N TYR A 273 -21.66 -4.66 4.40
CA TYR A 273 -20.59 -5.45 3.83
C TYR A 273 -19.93 -6.38 4.85
N THR A 274 -19.62 -5.89 6.06
CA THR A 274 -19.09 -6.71 7.15
C THR A 274 -20.08 -7.80 7.56
N ARG A 275 -21.37 -7.49 7.68
CA ARG A 275 -22.40 -8.52 7.96
C ARG A 275 -22.52 -9.57 6.85
N GLN A 276 -22.41 -9.17 5.57
CA GLN A 276 -22.44 -10.11 4.45
C GLN A 276 -21.19 -11.00 4.33
N GLN A 277 -20.01 -10.49 4.71
CA GLN A 277 -18.75 -11.25 4.64
C GLN A 277 -18.54 -12.11 5.89
N MET A 278 -18.91 -11.61 7.08
CA MET A 278 -18.77 -12.34 8.35
C MET A 278 -19.96 -13.25 8.67
N GLY A 279 -21.11 -13.06 8.03
CA GLY A 279 -22.31 -13.92 8.15
C GLY A 279 -22.34 -15.11 7.19
N ARG A 280 -21.29 -15.32 6.38
CA ARG A 280 -21.09 -16.55 5.61
C ARG A 280 -20.19 -17.51 6.41
N SER A 281 -20.76 -18.07 7.48
CA SER A 281 -20.30 -19.32 8.09
C SER A 281 -21.29 -20.42 7.76
#